data_AF-A0A3C0FNG8-F1
#
_entry.id   AF-A0A3C0FNG8-F1
#
_cell.length_a   1.000
_cell.length_b   1.000
_cell.length_c   1.000
_cell.angle_alpha   90.00
_cell.angle_beta   90.00
_cell.angle_gamma   90.00
#
_symmetry.space_group_name_H-M   'P 1'
#
loop_
_entity.id
_entity.type
_entity.pdbx_description
1 polymer ?
#
loop_
_entity_poly.entity_id
_entity_poly.type
_entity_poly.pdbx_seq_one_letter_code
_entity_poly.pdbx_strand_id
1 'polypeptide(L)' 'MTITELDQRTFLPRPLVGVGAVVWHKDHVLLIQRGKEPHAGTWSLPGGAQELGETVRDAVCREVLEETGVKISSPIL' A
#
# COMPACT_ATOMS: atom_id res chain seq x y z
N MET A 1 -12.58 24.91 20.41
CA MET A 1 -12.03 23.90 19.49
C MET A 1 -12.94 22.69 19.57
N THR A 2 -13.88 22.55 18.63
CA THR A 2 -14.84 21.45 18.60
C THR A 2 -14.16 20.21 18.03
N ILE A 3 -14.49 19.04 18.58
CA ILE A 3 -13.93 17.72 18.23
C ILE A 3 -14.10 17.37 16.73
N THR A 4 -14.88 18.15 15.98
CA THR A 4 -15.20 17.98 14.57
C THR A 4 -14.09 18.34 13.56
N GLU A 5 -12.96 18.89 13.97
CA GLU A 5 -11.84 19.26 13.06
C GLU A 5 -10.53 18.48 13.30
N LEU A 6 -10.56 17.37 14.03
CA LEU A 6 -9.39 16.48 14.07
C LEU A 6 -9.29 15.70 12.74
N ASP A 7 -8.15 15.84 12.06
CA ASP A 7 -7.74 14.94 10.98
C ASP A 7 -7.90 13.48 11.46
N GLN A 8 -8.75 12.70 10.78
CA GLN A 8 -9.04 11.33 11.16
C GLN A 8 -7.80 10.41 11.12
N ARG A 9 -6.66 10.90 10.59
CA ARG A 9 -5.37 10.21 10.63
C ARG A 9 -4.60 10.41 11.92
N THR A 10 -4.95 11.38 12.77
CA THR A 10 -4.17 11.69 13.98
C THR A 10 -4.46 10.74 15.15
N PHE A 11 -5.66 10.17 15.22
CA PHE A 11 -6.06 9.23 16.28
C PHE A 11 -6.94 8.11 15.73
N LEU A 12 -6.30 7.11 15.11
CA LEU A 12 -7.00 5.91 14.68
C LEU A 12 -7.38 5.08 15.92
N PRO A 13 -8.61 4.57 16.03
CA PRO A 13 -9.05 3.77 17.19
C PRO A 13 -8.30 2.43 17.29
N ARG A 14 -7.57 2.05 16.25
CA ARG A 14 -6.73 0.86 16.14
C ARG A 14 -5.60 1.09 15.13
N PRO A 15 -4.51 0.31 15.19
CA PRO A 15 -3.52 0.30 14.12
C PRO A 15 -4.16 -0.02 12.77
N LEU A 16 -3.69 0.67 11.73
CA LEU A 16 -3.90 0.28 10.33
C LEU A 16 -2.61 -0.37 9.84
N VAL A 17 -2.74 -1.58 9.32
CA VAL A 17 -1.61 -2.32 8.77
C VAL A 17 -1.46 -1.94 7.30
N GLY A 18 -0.29 -1.43 6.93
CA GLY A 18 0.09 -1.19 5.55
C GLY A 18 1.03 -2.28 5.06
N VAL A 19 0.93 -2.61 3.78
CA VAL A 19 1.83 -3.53 3.08
C VAL A 19 2.50 -2.81 1.92
N GLY A 20 3.72 -3.21 1.58
CA GLY A 20 4.44 -2.71 0.40
C GLY A 20 5.29 -3.82 -0.18
N ALA A 21 5.48 -3.81 -1.51
CA ALA A 21 6.20 -4.86 -2.21
C ALA A 21 7.42 -4.31 -2.94
N VAL A 22 8.59 -4.96 -2.76
CA VAL A 22 9.70 -4.83 -3.70
C VAL A 22 9.60 -5.97 -4.70
N VAL A 23 9.10 -5.66 -5.91
CA VAL A 23 8.92 -6.66 -6.97
C VAL A 23 10.11 -6.59 -7.92
N TRP A 24 10.89 -7.66 -7.94
CA TRP A 24 12.04 -7.81 -8.84
C TRP A 24 11.63 -8.45 -10.17
N HIS A 25 12.16 -7.91 -11.26
CA HIS A 25 12.16 -8.57 -12.56
C HIS A 25 13.53 -8.41 -13.23
N LYS A 26 14.34 -9.47 -13.16
CA LYS A 26 15.77 -9.45 -13.53
C LYS A 26 16.48 -8.35 -12.73
N ASP A 27 17.12 -7.40 -13.41
CA ASP A 27 17.87 -6.30 -12.80
C ASP A 27 17.01 -5.05 -12.51
N HIS A 28 15.68 -5.17 -12.60
CA HIS A 28 14.75 -4.06 -12.43
C HIS A 28 13.84 -4.26 -11.21
N VAL A 29 13.42 -3.15 -10.61
CA VAL A 29 12.41 -3.09 -9.56
C VAL A 29 11.19 -2.32 -10.07
N LEU A 30 10.00 -2.85 -9.79
CA LEU A 30 8.74 -2.18 -10.11
C LEU A 30 8.48 -1.02 -9.14
N LEU A 31 8.18 0.15 -9.71
CA LEU A 31 7.74 1.34 -8.98
C LEU A 31 6.42 1.85 -9.55
N ILE A 32 5.64 2.52 -8.72
CA ILE A 32 4.43 3.25 -9.11
C ILE A 32 4.63 4.75 -8.93
N GLN A 33 3.94 5.55 -9.73
CA GLN A 33 3.87 6.99 -9.52
C GLN A 33 2.57 7.32 -8.78
N ARG A 34 2.69 7.98 -7.62
CA ARG A 34 1.54 8.25 -6.75
C ARG A 34 0.56 9.22 -7.41
N GLY A 35 -0.71 8.85 -7.50
CA GLY A 35 -1.77 9.68 -8.08
C GLY A 35 -2.51 10.60 -7.09
N LYS A 36 -2.22 10.51 -5.79
CA LYS A 36 -2.96 11.21 -4.72
C LYS A 36 -2.02 11.85 -3.70
N GLU A 37 -2.48 12.94 -3.10
CA GLU A 37 -1.80 13.58 -1.97
C GLU A 37 -1.91 12.76 -0.67
N PRO A 38 -0.92 12.85 0.24
CA PRO A 38 0.32 13.60 0.09
C PRO A 38 1.29 12.92 -0.89
N HIS A 39 2.12 13.73 -1.57
CA HIS A 39 3.20 13.31 -2.46
C HIS A 39 2.76 12.80 -3.84
N ALA A 40 1.72 13.41 -4.42
CA ALA A 40 1.35 13.11 -5.81
C ALA A 40 2.54 13.36 -6.75
N GLY A 41 2.70 12.51 -7.78
CA GLY A 41 3.77 12.58 -8.76
C GLY A 41 5.11 11.97 -8.34
N THR A 42 5.28 11.58 -7.07
CA THR A 42 6.50 10.90 -6.60
C THR A 42 6.47 9.39 -6.88
N TRP A 43 7.65 8.77 -6.98
CA TRP A 43 7.80 7.33 -7.12
C TRP A 43 7.75 6.62 -5.76
N SER A 44 7.07 5.46 -5.71
CA SER A 44 6.94 4.63 -4.52
C SER A 44 6.94 3.14 -4.90
N LEU A 45 7.15 2.28 -3.91
CA LEU A 45 6.79 0.87 -4.04
C LEU A 45 5.26 0.73 -4.14
N PRO A 46 4.74 -0.26 -4.89
CA PRO A 46 3.33 -0.62 -4.87
C PRO A 46 2.93 -1.17 -3.50
N GLY A 47 1.71 -0.86 -3.08
CA GLY A 47 1.21 -1.27 -1.77
C GLY A 47 0.08 -0.39 -1.24
N GLY A 48 -0.54 -0.86 -0.17
CA GLY A 48 -1.69 -0.20 0.42
C GLY A 48 -2.08 -0.78 1.76
N ALA A 49 -3.35 -0.64 2.12
CA ALA A 49 -3.84 -1.07 3.42
C ALA A 49 -4.31 -2.54 3.37
N GLN A 50 -4.00 -3.28 4.43
CA GLN A 50 -4.60 -4.61 4.62
C GLN A 50 -6.10 -4.47 4.90
N GLU A 51 -6.91 -5.28 4.23
CA GLU A 51 -8.34 -5.40 4.51
C GLU A 51 -8.63 -6.43 5.60
N LEU A 52 -9.81 -6.32 6.22
CA LEU A 52 -10.20 -7.22 7.30
C LEU A 52 -10.35 -8.65 6.77
N GLY A 53 -9.62 -9.58 7.38
CA GLY A 53 -9.65 -11.01 7.03
C GLY A 53 -8.58 -11.43 6.02
N GLU A 54 -7.80 -10.50 5.47
CA GLU A 54 -6.66 -10.84 4.63
C GLU A 54 -5.45 -11.29 5.46
N THR A 55 -4.65 -12.20 4.92
CA THR A 55 -3.26 -12.33 5.39
C THR A 55 -2.40 -11.19 4.82
N VAL A 56 -1.24 -10.91 5.43
CA VAL A 56 -0.28 -9.92 4.88
C VAL A 56 0.11 -10.29 3.44
N ARG A 57 0.22 -11.59 3.15
CA ARG A 57 0.52 -12.14 1.83
C ARG A 57 -0.59 -11.83 0.83
N ASP A 58 -1.84 -12.01 1.21
CA ASP A 58 -2.98 -11.78 0.31
C ASP A 58 -3.12 -10.29 0.00
N ALA A 59 -3.01 -9.44 1.04
CA ALA A 59 -3.07 -7.99 0.90
C ALA A 59 -2.00 -7.46 -0.07
N VAL A 60 -0.74 -7.87 0.08
CA VAL A 60 0.33 -7.39 -0.81
C VAL A 60 0.16 -7.89 -2.24
N CYS A 61 -0.35 -9.11 -2.44
CA CYS A 61 -0.65 -9.65 -3.76
C CYS A 61 -1.80 -8.89 -4.44
N ARG A 62 -2.86 -8.53 -3.69
CA ARG A 62 -3.99 -7.73 -4.18
C ARG A 62 -3.55 -6.32 -4.58
N GLU A 63 -2.89 -5.62 -3.67
CA GLU A 63 -2.45 -4.23 -3.89
C GLU A 63 -1.54 -4.10 -5.12
N VAL A 64 -0.56 -4.99 -5.27
CA VAL A 64 0.33 -4.99 -6.45
C VAL A 64 -0.49 -5.20 -7.74
N LEU A 65 -1.43 -6.12 -7.75
CA LEU A 65 -2.27 -6.39 -8.92
C LEU A 65 -3.16 -5.19 -9.27
N GLU A 66 -3.79 -4.56 -8.29
CA GLU A 66 -4.70 -3.43 -8.49
C GLU A 66 -3.97 -2.18 -9.01
N GLU A 67 -2.80 -1.85 -8.45
CA GLU A 67 -2.08 -0.64 -8.81
C GLU A 67 -1.29 -0.76 -10.12
N THR A 68 -0.84 -1.96 -10.48
CA THR A 68 0.12 -2.16 -11.58
C THR A 68 -0.36 -3.11 -12.67
N GLY A 69 -1.41 -3.90 -12.43
CA GLY A 69 -1.82 -5.01 -13.29
C GLY A 69 -0.88 -6.23 -13.26
N VAL A 70 0.18 -6.20 -12.45
CA VAL A 70 1.17 -7.28 -12.37
C VAL A 70 0.73 -8.31 -11.33
N LYS A 71 0.66 -9.58 -11.75
CA LYS A 71 0.42 -10.70 -10.84
C LYS A 71 1.76 -11.22 -10.31
N ILE A 72 1.94 -11.15 -8.99
CA ILE A 72 3.08 -11.77 -8.28
C ILE A 72 2.66 -13.09 -7.64
N SER A 73 3.60 -14.04 -7.55
CA SER A 73 3.40 -15.31 -6.86
C SER A 73 4.49 -15.52 -5.82
N SER A 74 4.12 -16.07 -4.67
CA SER A 74 5.05 -16.45 -3.58
C SER A 74 5.92 -15.31 -3.02
N PRO A 75 5.34 -14.20 -2.51
CA PRO A 75 6.13 -13.19 -1.80
C PRO A 75 6.84 -13.79 -0.58
N ILE A 76 8.07 -13.36 -0.32
CA ILE A 76 8.78 -13.67 0.92
C ILE A 76 8.39 -12.57 1.91
N LEU A 77 7.90 -12.94 3.09
CA LEU A 77 7.48 -12.02 4.16
C LEU A 77 8.57 -11.90 5.22
#